data_AF-A0A3G6TBM3-F1
#
_entry.id   AF-A0A3G6TBM3-F1
#
_cell.length_a   1.000
_cell.length_b   1.000
_cell.length_c   1.000
_cell.angle_alpha   90.00
_cell.angle_beta   90.00
_cell.angle_gamma   90.00
#
_symmetry.space_group_name_H-M   'P 1'
#
loop_
_entity.id
_entity.type
_entity.pdbx_description
1 polymer ?
#
loop_
_entity_poly.entity_id
_entity_poly.type
_entity_poly.pdbx_seq_one_letter_code
_entity_poly.pdbx_strand_id
1 'polypeptide(L)'
;MSPIETENKTIIFRISNQKKEKWKKICDTRNISLTSLIINSVENRILEDERRKVLEFIEKQDNVFVKIETNINQVAKIVNAQKFISSEDLKVFSEKLSEVIILKKEQNKIFENIYSLLSK
;
A
#
# COMPACT_ATOMS: atom_id res chain seq x y z
N MET A 1 9.13 -16.44 32.71
CA MET A 1 8.24 -15.30 32.41
C MET A 1 7.00 -15.90 31.78
N SER A 2 5.91 -16.00 32.54
CA SER A 2 4.68 -16.67 32.10
C SER A 2 4.00 -15.84 30.98
N PRO A 3 3.28 -16.46 30.04
CA PRO A 3 2.55 -15.72 29.02
C PRO A 3 1.49 -14.85 29.70
N ILE A 4 1.42 -13.57 29.34
CA ILE A 4 0.28 -12.72 29.71
C ILE A 4 -0.91 -13.27 28.92
N GLU A 5 -1.81 -14.01 29.59
CA GLU A 5 -3.11 -14.36 29.01
C GLU A 5 -3.91 -13.07 28.84
N THR A 6 -4.10 -12.64 27.60
CA THR A 6 -4.99 -11.54 27.25
C THR A 6 -6.44 -12.01 27.39
N GLU A 7 -6.98 -11.91 28.60
CA GLU A 7 -8.38 -12.22 28.89
C GLU A 7 -9.31 -11.22 28.15
N ASN A 8 -10.14 -11.71 27.23
CA ASN A 8 -11.11 -10.88 26.52
C ASN A 8 -12.24 -10.45 27.45
N LYS A 9 -12.50 -9.13 27.55
CA LYS A 9 -13.59 -8.57 28.36
C LYS A 9 -14.62 -7.83 27.51
N THR A 10 -15.88 -7.91 27.93
CA THR A 10 -17.00 -7.26 27.23
C THR A 10 -17.27 -5.88 27.82
N ILE A 11 -17.39 -4.87 26.97
CA ILE A 11 -17.83 -3.52 27.34
C ILE A 11 -19.24 -3.30 26.78
N ILE A 12 -20.19 -2.94 27.65
CA ILE A 12 -21.57 -2.62 27.27
C ILE A 12 -21.79 -1.12 27.48
N PHE A 13 -22.20 -0.41 26.43
CA PHE A 13 -22.56 1.00 26.51
C PHE A 13 -23.83 1.30 25.70
N ARG A 14 -24.52 2.37 26.06
CA ARG A 14 -25.77 2.79 25.43
C ARG A 14 -25.52 3.84 24.35
N ILE A 15 -26.19 3.68 23.22
CA ILE A 15 -26.21 4.65 22.11
C ILE A 15 -27.63 4.75 21.56
N SER A 16 -27.93 5.84 20.85
CA SER A 16 -29.20 5.95 20.15
C SER A 16 -29.30 4.92 19.02
N ASN A 17 -30.53 4.46 18.74
CA ASN A 17 -30.77 3.48 17.69
C ASN A 17 -30.27 3.98 16.32
N GLN A 18 -30.49 5.27 16.02
CA GLN A 18 -30.01 5.90 14.79
C GLN A 18 -28.48 5.85 14.66
N LYS A 19 -27.73 6.03 15.75
CA LYS A 19 -26.26 5.94 15.73
C LYS A 19 -25.80 4.50 15.50
N LYS A 20 -26.47 3.52 16.13
CA LYS A 20 -26.19 2.09 15.94
C LYS A 20 -26.35 1.68 14.47
N GLU A 21 -27.44 2.10 13.84
CA GLU A 21 -27.70 1.79 12.42
C GLU A 21 -26.70 2.47 11.48
N LYS A 22 -26.29 3.72 11.76
CA LYS A 22 -25.22 4.37 11.01
C LYS A 22 -23.90 3.59 11.10
N TRP A 23 -23.53 3.11 12.28
CA TRP A 23 -22.29 2.36 12.46
C TRP A 23 -22.30 1.02 11.75
N LYS A 24 -23.43 0.28 11.78
CA LYS A 24 -23.59 -0.95 10.99
C LYS A 24 -23.41 -0.69 9.49
N LYS A 25 -24.03 0.36 8.96
CA LYS A 25 -23.84 0.74 7.54
C LYS A 25 -22.38 1.01 7.19
N ILE A 26 -21.62 1.66 8.08
CA ILE A 26 -20.17 1.85 7.89
C ILE A 26 -19.44 0.50 7.86
N CYS A 27 -19.78 -0.39 8.78
CA CYS A 27 -19.20 -1.74 8.86
C CYS A 27 -19.47 -2.54 7.58
N ASP A 28 -20.70 -2.51 7.07
CA ASP A 28 -21.09 -3.22 5.85
C ASP A 28 -20.35 -2.68 4.63
N THR A 29 -20.32 -1.34 4.47
CA THR A 29 -19.62 -0.69 3.34
C THR A 29 -18.11 -0.95 3.36
N ARG A 30 -17.50 -0.99 4.54
CA ARG A 30 -16.05 -1.17 4.69
C ARG A 30 -15.65 -2.65 4.88
N ASN A 31 -16.61 -3.56 4.99
CA ASN A 31 -16.41 -4.97 5.30
C ASN A 31 -15.54 -5.17 6.57
N ILE A 32 -15.90 -4.48 7.66
CA ILE A 32 -15.23 -4.54 8.97
C ILE A 32 -16.24 -4.89 10.07
N SER A 33 -15.76 -5.41 11.20
CA SER A 33 -16.63 -5.67 12.35
C SER A 33 -16.90 -4.40 13.17
N LEU A 34 -18.03 -4.37 13.87
CA LEU A 34 -18.36 -3.27 14.78
C LEU A 34 -17.34 -3.15 15.93
N THR A 35 -16.82 -4.29 16.40
CA THR A 35 -15.75 -4.35 17.41
C THR A 35 -14.49 -3.68 16.89
N SER A 36 -14.04 -4.02 15.67
CA SER A 36 -12.86 -3.42 15.04
C SER A 36 -13.06 -1.92 14.82
N LEU A 37 -14.24 -1.50 14.35
CA LEU A 37 -14.56 -0.09 14.18
C LEU A 37 -14.42 0.67 15.51
N ILE A 38 -14.98 0.14 16.61
CA ILE A 38 -14.93 0.79 17.92
C ILE A 38 -13.51 0.81 18.47
N ILE A 39 -12.83 -0.34 18.52
CA ILE A 39 -11.46 -0.46 19.06
C ILE A 39 -10.51 0.47 18.31
N ASN A 40 -10.48 0.37 16.97
CA ASN A 40 -9.56 1.18 16.17
C ASN A 40 -9.88 2.68 16.27
N SER A 41 -11.17 3.05 16.37
CA SER A 41 -11.54 4.45 16.56
C SER A 41 -11.12 4.99 17.94
N VAL A 42 -11.21 4.17 18.99
CA VAL A 42 -10.80 4.55 20.35
C VAL A 42 -9.28 4.61 20.47
N GLU A 43 -8.58 3.67 19.84
CA GLU A 43 -7.11 3.59 19.85
C GLU A 43 -6.46 4.49 18.79
N ASN A 44 -7.24 5.25 18.03
CA ASN A 44 -6.79 6.08 16.90
C ASN A 44 -5.95 5.30 15.88
N ARG A 45 -6.28 4.02 15.66
CA ARG A 45 -5.62 3.13 14.70
C ARG A 45 -6.32 3.18 13.35
N ILE A 46 -5.54 3.00 12.29
CA ILE A 46 -6.06 2.81 10.93
C ILE A 46 -6.99 1.59 10.87
N LEU A 47 -8.08 1.72 10.11
CA LEU A 47 -9.03 0.63 9.95
C LEU A 47 -8.45 -0.45 9.03
N GLU A 48 -8.82 -1.71 9.27
CA GLU A 48 -8.32 -2.85 8.50
C GLU A 48 -8.63 -2.73 6.99
N ASP A 49 -9.75 -2.12 6.62
CA ASP A 49 -10.09 -1.88 5.21
C ASP A 49 -9.16 -0.86 4.54
N GLU A 50 -8.75 0.16 5.29
CA GLU A 50 -7.81 1.19 4.85
C GLU A 50 -6.41 0.59 4.71
N ARG A 51 -5.98 -0.21 5.69
CA ARG A 51 -4.72 -0.97 5.64
C ARG A 51 -4.67 -1.90 4.41
N ARG A 52 -5.77 -2.61 4.13
CA ARG A 52 -5.87 -3.50 2.96
C ARG A 52 -5.70 -2.74 1.65
N LYS A 53 -6.38 -1.60 1.49
CA LYS A 53 -6.26 -0.75 0.28
C LYS A 53 -4.82 -0.26 0.07
N VAL A 54 -4.13 0.10 1.16
CA VAL A 54 -2.72 0.50 1.09
C VAL A 54 -1.83 -0.66 0.63
N LEU A 55 -2.03 -1.87 1.16
CA LEU A 55 -1.26 -3.05 0.74
C LEU A 55 -1.51 -3.39 -0.73
N GLU A 56 -2.77 -3.39 -1.17
CA GLU A 56 -3.12 -3.61 -2.59
C GLU A 56 -2.49 -2.55 -3.50
N PHE A 57 -2.42 -1.30 -3.06
CA PHE A 57 -1.75 -0.24 -3.80
C PHE A 57 -0.26 -0.53 -3.94
N ILE A 58 0.43 -0.89 -2.84
CA ILE A 58 1.86 -1.24 -2.85
C ILE A 58 2.12 -2.42 -3.79
N GLU A 59 1.31 -3.48 -3.71
CA GLU A 59 1.44 -4.66 -4.57
C GLU A 59 1.27 -4.33 -6.06
N LYS A 60 0.27 -3.51 -6.41
CA LYS A 60 0.08 -3.06 -7.80
C LYS A 60 1.28 -2.27 -8.30
N GLN A 61 1.86 -1.43 -7.44
CA GLN A 61 3.05 -0.65 -7.79
C GLN A 61 4.27 -1.55 -8.01
N ASP A 62 4.50 -2.53 -7.13
CA ASP A 62 5.61 -3.47 -7.25
C ASP A 62 5.53 -4.26 -8.57
N ASN A 63 4.34 -4.75 -8.91
CA ASN A 63 4.07 -5.42 -10.19
C ASN A 63 4.41 -4.56 -11.42
N VAL A 64 4.22 -3.25 -11.35
CA VAL A 64 4.61 -2.33 -12.45
C VAL A 64 6.12 -2.23 -12.55
N PHE A 65 6.83 -2.11 -11.43
CA PHE A 65 8.30 -2.03 -11.42
C PHE A 65 8.97 -3.31 -11.90
N VAL A 66 8.42 -4.49 -11.59
CA VAL A 66 8.91 -5.77 -12.13
C VAL A 66 8.84 -5.79 -13.67
N LYS A 67 7.80 -5.22 -14.28
CA LYS A 67 7.69 -5.11 -15.75
C LYS A 67 8.74 -4.16 -16.33
N ILE A 68 8.99 -3.04 -15.66
CA ILE A 68 10.04 -2.08 -16.06
C ILE A 68 11.42 -2.75 -16.01
N GLU A 69 11.72 -3.45 -14.91
CA GLU A 69 12.98 -4.19 -14.74
C GLU A 69 13.13 -5.26 -15.84
N THR A 70 12.07 -5.99 -16.14
CA THR A 70 12.06 -6.99 -17.22
C THR A 70 12.40 -6.36 -18.58
N ASN A 71 11.81 -5.20 -18.90
CA ASN A 71 12.09 -4.49 -20.14
C ASN A 71 13.55 -3.99 -20.21
N ILE A 72 14.07 -3.45 -19.11
CA ILE A 72 15.49 -3.04 -19.00
C ILE A 72 16.42 -4.23 -19.27
N ASN A 73 16.13 -5.37 -18.64
CA ASN A 73 16.90 -6.61 -18.82
C ASN A 73 16.83 -7.12 -20.26
N GLN A 74 15.69 -6.97 -20.95
CA GLN A 74 15.56 -7.32 -22.36
C GLN A 74 16.42 -6.43 -23.26
N VAL A 75 16.41 -5.11 -23.04
CA VAL A 75 17.28 -4.18 -23.78
C VAL A 75 18.75 -4.57 -23.58
N ALA A 76 19.16 -4.81 -22.33
CA ALA A 76 20.53 -5.24 -22.03
C ALA A 76 20.92 -6.54 -22.76
N LYS A 77 20.03 -7.53 -22.80
CA LYS A 77 20.24 -8.79 -23.55
C LYS A 77 20.42 -8.55 -25.05
N ILE A 78 19.59 -7.69 -25.65
CA ILE A 78 19.66 -7.36 -27.08
C ILE A 78 21.01 -6.70 -27.40
N VAL A 79 21.40 -5.69 -26.63
CA VAL A 79 22.67 -4.97 -26.82
C VAL A 79 23.86 -5.91 -26.67
N ASN A 80 23.86 -6.78 -25.66
CA ASN A 80 24.94 -7.74 -25.44
C ASN A 80 25.04 -8.78 -26.57
N ALA A 81 23.91 -9.22 -27.12
CA ALA A 81 23.87 -10.17 -28.22
C ALA A 81 24.32 -9.54 -29.56
N GLN A 82 23.83 -8.34 -29.86
CA GLN A 82 24.11 -7.64 -31.13
C GLN A 82 25.44 -6.89 -31.10
N LYS A 83 26.03 -6.65 -29.91
CA LYS A 83 27.21 -5.80 -29.67
C LYS A 83 27.10 -4.39 -30.28
N PHE A 84 25.88 -3.95 -30.53
CA PHE A 84 25.56 -2.69 -31.19
C PHE A 84 24.26 -2.15 -30.62
N ILE A 85 24.20 -0.84 -30.44
CA ILE A 85 22.98 -0.07 -30.17
C ILE A 85 23.11 1.23 -30.94
N SER A 86 22.03 1.66 -31.60
CA SER A 86 22.06 2.96 -32.27
C SER A 86 22.12 4.08 -31.22
N SER A 87 22.72 5.22 -31.57
CA SER A 87 22.75 6.38 -30.69
C SER A 87 21.35 6.90 -30.35
N GLU A 88 20.40 6.76 -31.29
CA GLU A 88 19.01 7.16 -31.10
C GLU A 88 18.31 6.26 -30.08
N ASP A 89 18.42 4.93 -30.22
CA ASP A 89 17.84 3.98 -29.28
C ASP A 89 18.44 4.12 -27.88
N LEU A 90 19.75 4.34 -27.79
CA LEU A 90 20.44 4.58 -26.53
C LEU A 90 19.94 5.86 -25.85
N LYS A 91 19.72 6.92 -26.64
CA LYS A 91 19.19 8.19 -26.13
C LYS A 91 17.76 8.01 -25.60
N VAL A 92 16.87 7.40 -26.38
CA VAL A 92 15.49 7.13 -25.96
C VAL A 92 15.46 6.27 -24.70
N PHE A 93 16.28 5.23 -24.63
CA PHE A 93 16.41 4.38 -23.45
C PHE A 93 16.87 5.17 -22.22
N SER A 94 17.90 6.01 -22.37
CA SER A 94 18.43 6.87 -21.30
C SER A 94 17.41 7.88 -20.79
N GLU A 95 16.63 8.49 -21.70
CA GLU A 95 15.53 9.40 -21.35
C GLU A 95 14.46 8.68 -20.54
N LYS A 96 14.03 7.49 -20.98
CA LYS A 96 13.05 6.68 -20.25
C LYS A 96 13.56 6.19 -18.91
N LEU A 97 14.84 5.81 -18.82
CA LEU A 97 15.43 5.42 -17.54
C LEU A 97 15.49 6.60 -16.56
N SER A 98 15.78 7.80 -17.06
CA SER A 98 15.76 9.03 -16.26
C SER A 98 14.35 9.33 -15.72
N GLU A 99 13.32 9.17 -16.56
CA GLU A 99 11.92 9.30 -16.16
C GLU A 99 11.54 8.29 -15.06
N VAL A 100 11.96 7.03 -15.19
CA VAL A 100 11.74 5.98 -14.18
C VAL A 100 12.40 6.32 -12.84
N ILE A 101 13.61 6.89 -12.84
CA ILE A 101 14.31 7.32 -11.62
C ILE A 101 13.51 8.41 -10.89
N ILE A 102 12.97 9.38 -11.63
CA ILE A 102 12.14 10.46 -11.06
C ILE A 102 10.87 9.88 -10.44
N LEU A 103 10.14 9.05 -11.19
CA LEU A 103 8.91 8.42 -10.71
C LEU A 103 9.14 7.54 -9.47
N LYS A 104 10.26 6.82 -9.41
CA LYS A 104 10.62 6.00 -8.24
C LYS A 104 10.90 6.86 -7.01
N LYS A 105 11.51 8.02 -7.17
CA LYS A 105 11.73 8.97 -6.07
C LYS A 105 10.42 9.53 -5.52
N GLU A 106 9.48 9.89 -6.40
CA GLU A 106 8.15 10.33 -6.00
C GLU A 106 7.36 9.24 -5.28
N GLN A 107 7.42 8.00 -5.80
CA GLN A 107 6.81 6.85 -5.15
C GLN A 107 7.38 6.62 -3.74
N ASN A 108 8.70 6.64 -3.57
CA ASN A 108 9.32 6.45 -2.25
C ASN A 108 8.82 7.49 -1.25
N LYS A 109 8.67 8.74 -1.68
CA LYS A 109 8.09 9.80 -0.83
C LYS A 109 6.64 9.50 -0.44
N ILE A 110 5.83 8.95 -1.35
CA ILE A 110 4.47 8.50 -1.04
C ILE A 110 4.49 7.36 -0.01
N PHE A 111 5.39 6.39 -0.16
CA PHE A 111 5.52 5.28 0.80
C PHE A 111 5.99 5.74 2.18
N GLU A 112 6.93 6.69 2.26
CA GLU A 112 7.34 7.32 3.53
C GLU A 112 6.16 8.01 4.22
N ASN A 113 5.32 8.73 3.45
CA ASN A 113 4.11 9.37 3.99
C ASN A 113 3.10 8.34 4.50
N ILE A 114 2.87 7.27 3.72
CA ILE A 114 2.01 6.16 4.11
C ILE A 114 2.52 5.51 5.41
N TYR A 115 3.82 5.25 5.50
CA TYR A 115 4.43 4.67 6.69
C TYR A 115 4.29 5.58 7.91
N SER A 116 4.52 6.89 7.74
CA SER A 116 4.31 7.89 8.78
C SER A 116 2.87 7.90 9.29
N LEU A 117 1.89 7.79 8.39
CA LEU A 117 0.47 7.70 8.74
C LEU A 117 0.10 6.37 9.44
N LEU A 118 0.75 5.26 9.07
CA LEU A 118 0.53 3.94 9.69
C LEU A 118 1.25 3.76 11.03
N SER A 119 2.35 4.48 11.24
CA SER A 119 3.19 4.38 12.45
C SER A 119 2.67 5.19 13.64
N LYS A 120 1.65 6.03 13.43
CA LYS A 120 0.95 6.81 14.45
C LYS A 120 -0.31 6.10 14.91
#